data_AF-A0A8U0QJR1-F1
#
_entry.id   AF-A0A8U0QJR1-F1
#
_cell.length_a   1.000
_cell.length_b   1.000
_cell.length_c   1.000
_cell.angle_alpha   90.00
_cell.angle_beta   90.00
_cell.angle_gamma   90.00
#
_symmetry.space_group_name_H-M   'P 1'
#
loop_
_entity.id
_entity.type
_entity.pdbx_description
1 polymer ?
#
loop_
_entity_poly.entity_id
_entity_poly.type
_entity_poly.pdbx_seq_one_letter_code
_entity_poly.pdbx_strand_id
1 'polypeptide(L)'
;MTENFDRAPGAGRARIKPTSPGLADVGDGDANSVFNQREPLRQPRTSPPLTENNTNTSEAIGGESRRPSKPHQVIHNNSTPASKVKRVDSLVNTSILSANAPEFYPSSPPPYEESVSEDGSDGYYTETTLSELVEEFLSHLNSSPGSFENDIEHIANMLNSWVTTEETLQELVELLYTQSTVIPNFSYTGARLCNFLSHNLALSPARGNFRQLLLKRCQTEYEQRGVAVRGDAETQKKFHAYVLFLGELYLRLELKSAKGPPSRAEILLTALRELMNALFSNPVDGNLICAVKLLKLTGSVLEDTWKESGKSDMDQIVQRIENIVLDAQCSRDVKQMLLRLVELRSSNWGRVHAAAAADATPDNDPNYFMNEPTFYTADGTPFTAADPEYSEKYQEILDREDDYFPEADEENGNESSFNDEDEMDPEIEEAFEKFCLESERKRRP
;
A
#
# COMPACT_ATOMS: atom_id res chain seq x y z
N MET A 1 -22.90 40.45 62.06
CA MET A 1 -21.94 40.76 60.97
C MET A 1 -21.46 39.43 60.43
N THR A 2 -21.74 39.04 59.19
CA THR A 2 -22.57 39.66 58.12
C THR A 2 -22.95 38.56 57.12
N GLU A 3 -24.25 38.40 56.85
CA GLU A 3 -24.93 38.27 55.52
C GLU A 3 -24.37 37.36 54.39
N ASN A 4 -25.14 36.98 53.36
CA ASN A 4 -26.51 36.41 53.24
C ASN A 4 -26.81 36.18 51.73
N PHE A 5 -27.28 34.97 51.36
CA PHE A 5 -28.23 34.64 50.28
C PHE A 5 -28.03 34.99 48.76
N ASP A 6 -28.65 34.10 47.96
CA ASP A 6 -29.26 34.23 46.61
C ASP A 6 -28.41 34.29 45.29
N ARG A 7 -28.37 33.12 44.64
CA ARG A 7 -29.02 32.82 43.33
C ARG A 7 -28.39 33.24 41.99
N ALA A 8 -28.34 32.26 41.07
CA ALA A 8 -27.96 32.43 39.67
C ALA A 8 -29.17 32.59 38.70
N PRO A 9 -28.95 33.14 37.49
CA PRO A 9 -29.84 32.99 36.33
C PRO A 9 -29.15 32.27 35.15
N GLY A 10 -29.88 31.44 34.39
CA GLY A 10 -29.32 30.89 33.13
C GLY A 10 -30.16 29.82 32.41
N ALA A 11 -30.81 28.91 33.14
CA ALA A 11 -31.64 27.87 32.54
C ALA A 11 -33.04 28.41 32.17
N GLY A 12 -33.36 28.46 30.87
CA GLY A 12 -34.72 28.83 30.42
C GLY A 12 -34.86 29.19 28.95
N ARG A 13 -35.18 28.20 28.10
CA ARG A 13 -35.89 28.41 26.84
C ARG A 13 -37.14 27.53 26.79
N ALA A 14 -38.28 28.13 26.46
CA ALA A 14 -39.58 27.53 26.67
C ALA A 14 -39.98 26.54 25.56
N ARG A 15 -40.52 25.38 25.97
CA ARG A 15 -41.14 24.38 25.10
C ARG A 15 -42.49 24.91 24.58
N ILE A 16 -42.51 25.46 23.36
CA ILE A 16 -43.76 25.80 22.68
C ILE A 16 -44.44 24.50 22.23
N LYS A 17 -45.71 24.31 22.60
CA LYS A 17 -46.54 23.21 22.11
C LYS A 17 -47.07 23.54 20.70
N PRO A 18 -47.00 22.61 19.73
CA PRO A 18 -47.92 22.63 18.61
C PRO A 18 -49.33 22.21 19.09
N THR A 19 -50.37 22.89 18.62
CA THR A 19 -51.77 22.56 18.93
C THR A 19 -52.37 21.75 17.79
N SER A 20 -52.76 20.50 18.05
CA SER A 20 -53.48 19.67 17.08
C SER A 20 -55.00 19.96 17.10
N PRO A 21 -55.64 20.02 15.92
CA PRO A 21 -57.08 19.79 15.78
C PRO A 21 -57.37 18.60 14.84
N GLY A 22 -58.16 17.62 15.31
CA GLY A 22 -58.71 16.55 14.47
C GLY A 22 -58.67 15.15 15.11
N LEU A 23 -59.85 14.54 15.29
CA LEU A 23 -60.03 13.11 15.62
C LEU A 23 -60.59 12.37 14.40
N ALA A 24 -59.97 11.22 14.07
CA ALA A 24 -60.54 10.05 13.39
C ALA A 24 -59.37 9.02 13.30
N ASP A 25 -59.22 7.95 14.08
CA ASP A 25 -60.13 6.89 14.61
C ASP A 25 -60.01 5.57 13.81
N VAL A 26 -60.06 4.44 14.54
CA VAL A 26 -59.96 3.03 14.13
C VAL A 26 -58.65 2.56 13.48
N GLY A 27 -58.04 1.47 14.01
CA GLY A 27 -56.88 0.82 13.39
C GLY A 27 -56.15 -0.22 14.26
N ASP A 28 -56.85 -1.15 14.89
CA ASP A 28 -56.23 -2.29 15.62
C ASP A 28 -55.78 -3.40 14.65
N GLY A 29 -54.71 -4.14 14.97
CA GLY A 29 -54.21 -5.21 14.10
C GLY A 29 -52.80 -5.77 14.41
N ASP A 30 -52.77 -6.98 14.99
CA ASP A 30 -51.59 -7.87 14.99
C ASP A 30 -51.16 -8.27 13.56
N ALA A 31 -49.84 -8.30 13.29
CA ALA A 31 -49.22 -9.27 12.38
C ALA A 31 -47.67 -9.30 12.43
N ASN A 32 -47.14 -10.42 12.93
CA ASN A 32 -45.91 -11.12 12.49
C ASN A 32 -44.65 -10.33 12.06
N SER A 33 -43.59 -10.55 12.85
CA SER A 33 -42.19 -10.53 12.40
C SER A 33 -41.98 -11.31 11.09
N VAL A 34 -41.26 -10.71 10.14
CA VAL A 34 -40.69 -11.39 8.96
C VAL A 34 -39.17 -11.22 8.95
N PHE A 35 -38.53 -11.79 9.98
CA PHE A 35 -37.07 -11.98 9.98
C PHE A 35 -36.69 -12.97 8.86
N ASN A 36 -36.22 -12.44 7.72
CA ASN A 36 -35.64 -13.25 6.67
C ASN A 36 -34.32 -13.87 7.18
N GLN A 37 -34.32 -15.19 7.34
CA GLN A 37 -33.12 -15.96 7.66
C GLN A 37 -32.05 -15.73 6.58
N ARG A 38 -30.81 -15.47 7.00
CA ARG A 38 -29.63 -15.51 6.12
C ARG A 38 -28.76 -16.70 6.53
N GLU A 39 -28.23 -17.38 5.52
CA GLU A 39 -27.52 -18.65 5.68
C GLU A 39 -26.19 -18.48 6.45
N PRO A 40 -25.73 -19.50 7.19
CA PRO A 40 -24.41 -19.48 7.82
C PRO A 40 -23.26 -19.29 6.83
N LEU A 41 -22.25 -18.52 7.27
CA LEU A 41 -21.04 -18.24 6.48
C LEU A 41 -20.27 -19.53 6.17
N ARG A 42 -19.76 -19.66 4.94
CA ARG A 42 -18.98 -20.84 4.53
C ARG A 42 -17.58 -20.81 5.14
N GLN A 43 -17.17 -21.94 5.72
CA GLN A 43 -15.80 -22.18 6.17
C GLN A 43 -14.78 -22.14 5.01
N PRO A 44 -13.52 -21.74 5.27
CA PRO A 44 -12.47 -21.69 4.25
C PRO A 44 -12.09 -23.10 3.76
N ARG A 45 -11.84 -23.26 2.46
CA ARG A 45 -11.40 -24.53 1.86
C ARG A 45 -9.89 -24.54 1.64
N THR A 46 -9.18 -25.26 2.49
CA THR A 46 -7.76 -25.61 2.32
C THR A 46 -7.62 -27.01 1.71
N SER A 47 -7.28 -27.10 0.42
CA SER A 47 -6.64 -28.27 -0.24
C SER A 47 -6.44 -28.01 -1.75
N PRO A 48 -5.30 -28.40 -2.35
CA PRO A 48 -5.13 -28.40 -3.80
C PRO A 48 -5.83 -29.61 -4.47
N PRO A 49 -6.19 -29.53 -5.77
CA PRO A 49 -6.87 -30.62 -6.46
C PRO A 49 -5.92 -31.75 -6.85
N LEU A 50 -6.25 -32.98 -6.44
CA LEU A 50 -5.66 -34.20 -7.00
C LEU A 50 -6.16 -34.44 -8.43
N THR A 51 -5.33 -35.09 -9.25
CA THR A 51 -5.65 -35.43 -10.64
C THR A 51 -5.88 -36.93 -10.80
N GLU A 52 -7.09 -37.32 -11.21
CA GLU A 52 -7.40 -38.68 -11.63
C GLU A 52 -7.95 -38.69 -13.06
N ASN A 53 -7.22 -39.36 -13.95
CA ASN A 53 -7.74 -39.78 -15.25
C ASN A 53 -8.40 -41.14 -15.08
N ASN A 54 -9.59 -41.34 -15.68
CA ASN A 54 -9.68 -42.46 -16.64
C ASN A 54 -10.79 -42.32 -17.68
N THR A 55 -10.57 -43.02 -18.80
CA THR A 55 -11.41 -43.05 -20.00
C THR A 55 -12.32 -44.27 -20.02
N ASN A 56 -13.47 -44.20 -20.71
CA ASN A 56 -13.68 -44.94 -21.98
C ASN A 56 -15.11 -44.89 -22.56
N THR A 57 -15.18 -44.96 -23.91
CA THR A 57 -16.23 -45.58 -24.75
C THR A 57 -17.70 -45.09 -24.69
N SER A 58 -18.49 -45.06 -25.78
CA SER A 58 -18.21 -45.28 -27.21
C SER A 58 -19.41 -44.88 -28.11
N GLU A 59 -19.18 -44.88 -29.44
CA GLU A 59 -20.16 -44.89 -30.56
C GLU A 59 -20.91 -43.58 -30.87
N ALA A 60 -21.47 -43.33 -32.08
CA ALA A 60 -21.12 -43.63 -33.49
C ALA A 60 -22.22 -42.98 -34.39
N ILE A 61 -22.10 -43.07 -35.74
CA ILE A 61 -23.13 -42.66 -36.76
C ILE A 61 -23.27 -41.11 -36.91
N GLY A 62 -23.40 -40.52 -38.11
CA GLY A 62 -23.29 -41.02 -39.49
C GLY A 62 -23.85 -40.02 -40.56
N GLY A 63 -23.37 -40.10 -41.81
CA GLY A 63 -23.80 -39.26 -42.96
C GLY A 63 -22.89 -38.02 -43.19
N GLU A 64 -22.19 -37.81 -44.32
CA GLU A 64 -22.58 -37.70 -45.75
C GLU A 64 -23.30 -36.38 -46.14
N SER A 65 -23.09 -35.76 -47.31
CA SER A 65 -22.00 -35.80 -48.32
C SER A 65 -22.28 -34.76 -49.43
N ARG A 66 -21.27 -34.04 -49.96
CA ARG A 66 -21.21 -33.53 -51.37
C ARG A 66 -19.88 -32.84 -51.76
N ARG A 67 -19.56 -32.90 -53.05
CA ARG A 67 -18.37 -32.42 -53.81
C ARG A 67 -18.88 -31.92 -55.20
N PRO A 68 -18.07 -31.44 -56.20
CA PRO A 68 -16.61 -31.51 -56.43
C PRO A 68 -15.86 -30.20 -56.01
N SER A 69 -14.98 -29.42 -56.70
CA SER A 69 -14.46 -29.30 -58.09
C SER A 69 -13.06 -28.64 -58.16
N LYS A 70 -12.48 -28.60 -59.38
CA LYS A 70 -11.23 -27.93 -59.85
C LYS A 70 -11.40 -27.59 -61.36
N PRO A 71 -10.42 -27.11 -62.16
CA PRO A 71 -9.06 -26.58 -61.87
C PRO A 71 -8.73 -25.23 -62.58
N HIS A 72 -7.50 -24.72 -62.44
CA HIS A 72 -6.60 -24.41 -63.57
C HIS A 72 -5.16 -24.13 -63.09
N GLN A 73 -4.18 -24.17 -64.00
CA GLN A 73 -2.74 -23.92 -63.75
C GLN A 73 -2.22 -22.78 -64.65
N VAL A 74 -1.28 -21.97 -64.14
CA VAL A 74 -0.23 -21.29 -64.92
C VAL A 74 1.07 -21.30 -64.09
N ILE A 75 2.23 -21.30 -64.75
CA ILE A 75 3.57 -21.42 -64.17
C ILE A 75 4.30 -20.07 -64.27
N HIS A 76 5.10 -19.70 -63.27
CA HIS A 76 6.43 -19.08 -63.47
C HIS A 76 7.28 -19.15 -62.19
N ASN A 77 8.61 -19.21 -62.35
CA ASN A 77 9.57 -19.52 -61.28
C ASN A 77 10.12 -18.26 -60.59
N ASN A 78 10.48 -18.37 -59.30
CA ASN A 78 11.89 -18.33 -58.86
C ASN A 78 12.08 -18.60 -57.36
N SER A 79 13.30 -19.04 -57.01
CA SER A 79 13.92 -19.07 -55.67
C SER A 79 13.42 -20.09 -54.61
N THR A 80 14.38 -20.89 -54.13
CA THR A 80 14.38 -21.78 -52.95
C THR A 80 15.74 -21.66 -52.24
N PRO A 81 15.96 -22.17 -51.01
CA PRO A 81 15.03 -22.75 -50.02
C PRO A 81 14.84 -21.79 -48.81
N ALA A 82 13.70 -21.73 -48.12
CA ALA A 82 12.95 -22.75 -47.39
C ALA A 82 13.54 -23.13 -46.01
N SER A 83 12.84 -22.70 -44.95
CA SER A 83 12.70 -23.46 -43.70
C SER A 83 11.25 -23.34 -43.25
N LYS A 84 10.59 -24.47 -42.98
CA LYS A 84 9.20 -24.51 -42.50
C LYS A 84 9.00 -25.58 -41.44
N VAL A 85 8.30 -25.17 -40.38
CA VAL A 85 7.83 -25.97 -39.26
C VAL A 85 7.18 -27.29 -39.72
N LYS A 86 7.48 -28.36 -38.99
CA LYS A 86 6.56 -29.51 -38.80
C LYS A 86 6.33 -29.73 -37.30
N ARG A 87 5.12 -30.17 -36.98
CA ARG A 87 4.64 -30.54 -35.65
C ARG A 87 4.35 -32.05 -35.66
N VAL A 88 4.87 -32.77 -34.67
CA VAL A 88 4.43 -34.12 -34.29
C VAL A 88 4.58 -34.21 -32.77
N ASP A 89 3.66 -34.93 -32.12
CA ASP A 89 3.45 -34.87 -30.68
C ASP A 89 4.28 -35.91 -29.88
N SER A 90 4.34 -35.69 -28.57
CA SER A 90 4.63 -36.67 -27.50
C SER A 90 5.76 -37.70 -27.71
N LEU A 91 6.93 -37.43 -27.10
CA LEU A 91 7.63 -38.43 -26.31
C LEU A 91 8.08 -37.81 -24.99
N VAL A 92 7.65 -38.41 -23.87
CA VAL A 92 8.20 -38.13 -22.55
C VAL A 92 9.52 -38.88 -22.44
N ASN A 93 10.61 -38.28 -22.93
CA ASN A 93 11.94 -38.79 -22.65
C ASN A 93 12.22 -38.60 -21.16
N THR A 94 12.29 -39.72 -20.44
CA THR A 94 12.67 -39.77 -19.04
C THR A 94 14.02 -39.08 -18.84
N SER A 95 14.12 -38.22 -17.83
CA SER A 95 15.39 -37.54 -17.52
C SER A 95 16.45 -38.57 -17.11
N ILE A 96 17.51 -38.70 -17.90
CA ILE A 96 18.64 -39.61 -17.63
C ILE A 96 19.79 -38.84 -16.95
N LEU A 97 19.45 -37.95 -16.01
CA LEU A 97 20.43 -37.29 -15.13
C LEU A 97 20.96 -38.32 -14.13
N SER A 98 21.99 -39.07 -14.55
CA SER A 98 22.72 -39.97 -13.66
C SER A 98 23.56 -39.15 -12.69
N ALA A 99 23.41 -39.41 -11.39
CA ALA A 99 24.21 -38.79 -10.34
C ALA A 99 25.73 -39.10 -10.42
N ASN A 100 26.12 -40.05 -11.28
CA ASN A 100 27.51 -40.45 -11.52
C ASN A 100 28.05 -39.95 -12.89
N ALA A 101 27.43 -38.93 -13.48
CA ALA A 101 27.90 -38.38 -14.76
C ALA A 101 29.31 -37.75 -14.61
N PRO A 102 30.28 -38.04 -15.50
CA PRO A 102 31.67 -37.57 -15.37
C PRO A 102 31.84 -36.05 -15.25
N GLU A 103 30.90 -35.28 -15.80
CA GLU A 103 30.87 -33.81 -15.79
C GLU A 103 30.61 -33.19 -14.40
N PHE A 104 30.16 -33.98 -13.42
CA PHE A 104 29.99 -33.55 -12.03
C PHE A 104 31.22 -33.75 -11.13
N TYR A 105 32.31 -34.34 -11.65
CA TYR A 105 33.56 -34.45 -10.92
C TYR A 105 34.40 -33.18 -11.16
N PRO A 106 34.71 -32.38 -10.11
CA PRO A 106 35.58 -31.22 -10.28
C PRO A 106 36.97 -31.69 -10.73
N SER A 107 37.38 -31.23 -11.92
CA SER A 107 38.71 -31.51 -12.45
C SER A 107 39.76 -30.97 -11.47
N SER A 108 40.75 -31.80 -11.11
CA SER A 108 41.83 -31.38 -10.21
C SER A 108 42.51 -30.12 -10.75
N PRO A 109 42.81 -29.12 -9.90
CA PRO A 109 43.54 -27.94 -10.35
C PRO A 109 44.91 -28.34 -10.91
N PRO A 110 45.43 -27.63 -11.93
CA PRO A 110 46.80 -27.81 -12.37
C PRO A 110 47.77 -27.53 -11.21
N PRO A 111 48.96 -28.16 -11.20
CA PRO A 111 49.95 -27.90 -10.15
C PRO A 111 50.34 -26.42 -10.15
N TYR A 112 50.43 -25.86 -8.94
CA TYR A 112 50.85 -24.50 -8.67
C TYR A 112 52.30 -24.27 -9.15
N GLU A 113 52.47 -23.53 -10.24
CA GLU A 113 53.76 -22.90 -10.55
C GLU A 113 53.90 -21.64 -9.69
N GLU A 114 54.88 -21.66 -8.79
CA GLU A 114 55.18 -20.58 -7.87
C GLU A 114 55.86 -19.41 -8.60
N SER A 115 55.08 -18.66 -9.37
CA SER A 115 55.52 -17.41 -9.97
C SER A 115 55.76 -16.38 -8.87
N VAL A 116 57.04 -16.13 -8.54
CA VAL A 116 57.45 -15.08 -7.60
C VAL A 116 57.22 -13.70 -8.25
N SER A 117 55.97 -13.26 -8.25
CA SER A 117 55.59 -11.87 -8.47
C SER A 117 55.98 -11.06 -7.23
N GLU A 118 56.67 -9.94 -7.44
CA GLU A 118 57.14 -9.07 -6.37
C GLU A 118 55.99 -8.49 -5.53
N ASP A 119 56.30 -8.03 -4.32
CA ASP A 119 55.35 -7.42 -3.39
C ASP A 119 54.72 -6.16 -4.01
N GLY A 120 53.52 -6.36 -4.54
CA GLY A 120 52.73 -5.38 -5.28
C GLY A 120 51.26 -5.52 -4.94
N SER A 121 50.94 -5.66 -3.65
CA SER A 121 49.58 -5.73 -3.12
C SER A 121 48.86 -4.36 -3.17
N ASP A 122 48.88 -3.71 -4.33
CA ASP A 122 48.00 -2.58 -4.63
C ASP A 122 46.59 -3.17 -4.85
N GLY A 123 45.81 -3.21 -3.76
CA GLY A 123 44.50 -3.84 -3.77
C GLY A 123 43.58 -3.11 -4.73
N TYR A 124 42.91 -3.85 -5.62
CA TYR A 124 41.79 -3.36 -6.44
C TYR A 124 40.57 -3.03 -5.57
N TYR A 125 40.71 -2.04 -4.69
CA TYR A 125 39.61 -1.28 -4.16
C TYR A 125 39.01 -0.51 -5.33
N THR A 126 37.94 -1.05 -5.91
CA THR A 126 37.02 -0.28 -6.75
C THR A 126 36.53 0.89 -5.90
N GLU A 127 36.96 2.09 -6.25
CA GLU A 127 36.59 3.34 -5.56
C GLU A 127 35.07 3.49 -5.61
N THR A 128 34.41 3.18 -4.50
CA THR A 128 32.94 3.15 -4.41
C THR A 128 32.38 4.49 -4.85
N THR A 129 31.41 4.46 -5.75
CA THR A 129 30.81 5.66 -6.33
C THR A 129 29.59 6.13 -5.52
N LEU A 130 29.22 7.40 -5.70
CA LEU A 130 27.99 7.94 -5.13
C LEU A 130 26.75 7.19 -5.68
N SER A 131 26.78 6.71 -6.93
CA SER A 131 25.72 5.87 -7.51
C SER A 131 25.57 4.57 -6.72
N GLU A 132 26.65 3.81 -6.53
CA GLU A 132 26.63 2.52 -5.82
C GLU A 132 26.14 2.66 -4.37
N LEU A 133 26.64 3.68 -3.64
CA LEU A 133 26.21 3.96 -2.27
C LEU A 133 24.71 4.31 -2.19
N VAL A 134 24.22 5.15 -3.11
CA VAL A 134 22.82 5.53 -3.15
C VAL A 134 21.95 4.34 -3.59
N GLU A 135 22.40 3.53 -4.54
CA GLU A 135 21.69 2.31 -4.97
C GLU A 135 21.59 1.28 -3.84
N GLU A 136 22.65 1.08 -3.04
CA GLU A 136 22.64 0.23 -1.85
C GLU A 136 21.60 0.72 -0.82
N PHE A 137 21.66 1.99 -0.41
CA PHE A 137 20.72 2.55 0.55
C PHE A 137 19.26 2.49 0.08
N LEU A 138 18.99 2.73 -1.20
CA LEU A 138 17.63 2.70 -1.73
C LEU A 138 17.13 1.27 -1.94
N SER A 139 18.01 0.31 -2.26
CA SER A 139 17.70 -1.12 -2.31
C SER A 139 17.34 -1.65 -0.91
N HIS A 140 18.12 -1.28 0.10
CA HIS A 140 17.86 -1.60 1.51
C HIS A 140 16.52 -1.01 1.98
N LEU A 141 16.30 0.30 1.83
CA LEU A 141 15.04 0.96 2.20
C LEU A 141 13.81 0.47 1.40
N ASN A 142 14.00 -0.14 0.22
CA ASN A 142 12.93 -0.77 -0.55
C ASN A 142 12.62 -2.19 -0.06
N SER A 143 13.64 -2.92 0.42
CA SER A 143 13.49 -4.27 0.98
C SER A 143 12.99 -4.25 2.42
N SER A 144 13.38 -3.21 3.18
CA SER A 144 13.14 -3.02 4.61
C SER A 144 12.46 -1.67 4.90
N PRO A 145 11.28 -1.37 4.33
CA PRO A 145 10.64 -0.05 4.48
C PRO A 145 10.26 0.31 5.93
N GLY A 146 10.25 -0.67 6.85
CA GLY A 146 10.03 -0.49 8.28
C GLY A 146 11.28 -0.23 9.13
N SER A 147 12.49 -0.23 8.54
CA SER A 147 13.72 0.21 9.23
C SER A 147 14.06 1.68 8.96
N PHE A 148 13.27 2.37 8.13
CA PHE A 148 13.49 3.76 7.70
C PHE A 148 13.78 4.69 8.89
N GLU A 149 12.99 4.62 9.95
CA GLU A 149 13.12 5.43 11.17
C GLU A 149 14.48 5.29 11.86
N ASN A 150 15.09 4.10 11.80
CA ASN A 150 16.38 3.81 12.42
C ASN A 150 17.55 4.18 11.49
N ASP A 151 17.40 3.89 10.19
CA ASP A 151 18.49 4.01 9.21
C ASP A 151 18.66 5.44 8.66
N ILE A 152 17.59 6.24 8.64
CA ILE A 152 17.54 7.52 7.93
C ILE A 152 18.59 8.54 8.42
N GLU A 153 18.91 8.55 9.72
CA GLU A 153 19.95 9.43 10.26
C GLU A 153 21.34 8.98 9.82
N HIS A 154 21.62 7.67 9.83
CA HIS A 154 22.89 7.12 9.36
C HIS A 154 23.09 7.37 7.86
N ILE A 155 22.06 7.11 7.05
CA ILE A 155 22.03 7.38 5.60
C ILE A 155 22.29 8.85 5.32
N ALA A 156 21.61 9.78 6.01
CA ALA A 156 21.81 11.21 5.81
C ALA A 156 23.18 11.70 6.29
N ASN A 157 23.72 11.14 7.39
CA ASN A 157 25.07 11.46 7.86
C ASN A 157 26.15 10.99 6.87
N MET A 158 25.98 9.82 6.26
CA MET A 158 26.90 9.37 5.21
C MET A 158 26.74 10.19 3.92
N LEU A 159 25.51 10.48 3.47
CA LEU A 159 25.31 11.36 2.31
C LEU A 159 25.90 12.77 2.51
N ASN A 160 25.94 13.28 3.75
CA ASN A 160 26.63 14.54 4.07
C ASN A 160 28.16 14.50 3.96
N SER A 161 28.82 13.34 4.10
CA SER A 161 30.28 13.24 3.91
C SER A 161 30.68 13.06 2.45
N TRP A 162 29.80 12.51 1.62
CA TRP A 162 30.01 12.34 0.17
C TRP A 162 29.58 13.56 -0.64
N VAL A 163 28.40 14.14 -0.35
CA VAL A 163 27.85 15.26 -1.11
C VAL A 163 28.43 16.60 -0.64
N THR A 164 29.64 16.85 -1.12
CA THR A 164 30.47 18.02 -0.77
C THR A 164 30.52 19.09 -1.86
N THR A 165 30.06 18.77 -3.08
CA THR A 165 30.06 19.66 -4.26
C THR A 165 28.66 19.85 -4.83
N GLU A 166 28.47 20.89 -5.66
CA GLU A 166 27.19 21.13 -6.33
C GLU A 166 26.88 20.03 -7.36
N GLU A 167 27.92 19.50 -8.00
CA GLU A 167 27.86 18.41 -8.97
C GLU A 167 27.37 17.12 -8.29
N THR A 168 27.97 16.72 -7.17
CA THR A 168 27.52 15.56 -6.37
C THR A 168 26.12 15.75 -5.78
N LEU A 169 25.70 16.99 -5.51
CA LEU A 169 24.34 17.28 -5.04
C LEU A 169 23.31 17.13 -6.16
N GLN A 170 23.66 17.53 -7.39
CA GLN A 170 22.82 17.32 -8.56
C GLN A 170 22.74 15.83 -8.94
N GLU A 171 23.85 15.09 -8.81
CA GLU A 171 23.90 13.63 -8.99
C GLU A 171 23.00 12.90 -7.99
N LEU A 172 23.09 13.21 -6.68
CA LEU A 172 22.20 12.65 -5.65
C LEU A 172 20.72 12.90 -5.98
N VAL A 173 20.37 14.10 -6.46
CA VAL A 173 18.99 14.44 -6.87
C VAL A 173 18.53 13.60 -8.07
N GLU A 174 19.40 13.35 -9.05
CA GLU A 174 19.09 12.54 -10.23
C GLU A 174 18.87 11.06 -9.87
N LEU A 175 19.74 10.51 -9.02
CA LEU A 175 19.66 9.14 -8.51
C LEU A 175 18.37 8.92 -7.70
N LEU A 176 18.08 9.80 -6.74
CA LEU A 176 16.87 9.73 -5.93
C LEU A 176 15.59 9.89 -6.76
N TYR A 177 15.58 10.82 -7.72
CA TYR A 177 14.44 10.99 -8.65
C TYR A 177 14.21 9.73 -9.49
N THR A 178 15.28 9.20 -10.08
CA THR A 178 15.23 8.01 -10.95
C THR A 178 14.72 6.81 -10.16
N GLN A 179 15.31 6.51 -9.00
CA GLN A 179 14.91 5.35 -8.22
C GLN A 179 13.48 5.45 -7.68
N SER A 180 13.03 6.66 -7.28
CA SER A 180 11.65 6.93 -6.82
C SER A 180 10.58 6.79 -7.89
N THR A 181 10.98 6.76 -9.18
CA THR A 181 10.09 6.61 -10.34
C THR A 181 10.29 5.30 -11.12
N VAL A 182 11.41 4.59 -10.90
CA VAL A 182 11.72 3.30 -11.52
C VAL A 182 11.36 2.11 -10.62
N ILE A 183 11.67 2.15 -9.32
CA ILE A 183 11.36 1.03 -8.42
C ILE A 183 9.85 0.98 -8.09
N PRO A 184 9.17 -0.16 -8.29
CA PRO A 184 7.77 -0.32 -7.90
C PRO A 184 7.57 -0.10 -6.38
N ASN A 185 6.50 0.62 -6.02
CA ASN A 185 6.10 0.94 -4.64
C ASN A 185 7.04 1.88 -3.85
N PHE A 186 8.28 2.09 -4.29
CA PHE A 186 9.26 2.92 -3.57
C PHE A 186 8.91 4.42 -3.54
N SER A 187 8.02 4.92 -4.39
CA SER A 187 7.68 6.35 -4.50
C SER A 187 7.27 7.00 -3.17
N TYR A 188 6.65 6.25 -2.26
CA TYR A 188 6.37 6.69 -0.89
C TYR A 188 7.67 6.90 -0.08
N THR A 189 8.50 5.87 0.03
CA THR A 189 9.78 5.88 0.76
C THR A 189 10.75 6.92 0.18
N GLY A 190 10.81 7.03 -1.15
CA GLY A 190 11.57 8.06 -1.86
C GLY A 190 11.09 9.48 -1.55
N ALA A 191 9.77 9.71 -1.43
CA ALA A 191 9.24 11.01 -1.01
C ALA A 191 9.53 11.32 0.47
N ARG A 192 9.50 10.32 1.36
CA ARG A 192 9.96 10.46 2.77
C ARG A 192 11.43 10.88 2.83
N LEU A 193 12.29 10.16 2.11
CA LEU A 193 13.74 10.41 2.04
C LEU A 193 14.03 11.79 1.46
N CYS A 194 13.35 12.18 0.37
CA CYS A 194 13.45 13.53 -0.20
C CYS A 194 13.09 14.63 0.82
N ASN A 195 12.04 14.44 1.62
CA ASN A 195 11.70 15.41 2.67
C ASN A 195 12.76 15.47 3.78
N PHE A 196 13.29 14.32 4.22
CA PHE A 196 14.33 14.27 5.25
C PHE A 196 15.63 14.95 4.79
N LEU A 197 16.12 14.59 3.60
CA LEU A 197 17.33 15.18 3.01
C LEU A 197 17.16 16.68 2.73
N SER A 198 15.95 17.14 2.39
CA SER A 198 15.67 18.59 2.24
C SER A 198 15.84 19.41 3.52
N HIS A 199 15.95 18.75 4.68
CA HIS A 199 16.13 19.37 5.99
C HIS A 199 17.47 19.07 6.66
N ASN A 200 18.12 17.94 6.31
CA ASN A 200 19.30 17.43 7.00
C ASN A 200 20.58 17.38 6.13
N LEU A 201 20.52 17.74 4.84
CA LEU A 201 21.73 17.99 4.05
C LEU A 201 22.31 19.38 4.41
N ALA A 202 23.58 19.41 4.81
CA ALA A 202 24.31 20.62 5.19
C ALA A 202 24.70 21.48 3.97
N LEU A 203 24.84 20.87 2.79
CA LEU A 203 25.25 21.57 1.57
C LEU A 203 24.08 22.37 0.97
N SER A 204 24.20 23.71 0.98
CA SER A 204 23.25 24.63 0.36
C SER A 204 23.94 25.60 -0.61
N PRO A 205 24.29 25.16 -1.84
CA PRO A 205 24.97 26.00 -2.84
C PRO A 205 24.16 27.21 -3.28
N ALA A 206 24.84 28.25 -3.77
CA ALA A 206 24.22 29.50 -4.20
C ALA A 206 23.26 29.36 -5.41
N ARG A 207 23.39 28.30 -6.21
CA ARG A 207 22.48 27.99 -7.34
C ARG A 207 21.24 27.19 -6.91
N GLY A 208 21.18 26.70 -5.67
CA GLY A 208 20.00 26.07 -5.08
C GLY A 208 20.33 24.92 -4.13
N ASN A 209 19.55 24.77 -3.07
CA ASN A 209 19.64 23.61 -2.18
C ASN A 209 18.95 22.37 -2.78
N PHE A 210 19.12 21.21 -2.12
CA PHE A 210 18.52 19.93 -2.52
C PHE A 210 17.06 20.03 -2.96
N ARG A 211 16.21 20.73 -2.19
CA ARG A 211 14.78 20.89 -2.48
C ARG A 211 14.54 21.66 -3.78
N GLN A 212 15.32 22.72 -4.03
CA GLN A 212 15.19 23.53 -5.25
C GLN A 212 15.66 22.74 -6.49
N LEU A 213 16.73 21.95 -6.35
CA LEU A 213 17.21 21.05 -7.41
C LEU A 213 16.22 19.93 -7.71
N LEU A 214 15.64 19.29 -6.69
CA LEU A 214 14.59 18.27 -6.85
C LEU A 214 13.34 18.83 -7.55
N LEU A 215 12.85 20.00 -7.13
CA LEU A 215 11.69 20.65 -7.78
C LEU A 215 12.00 21.03 -9.24
N LYS A 216 13.22 21.49 -9.53
CA LYS A 216 13.68 21.76 -10.91
C LYS A 216 13.75 20.47 -11.74
N ARG A 217 14.24 19.36 -11.19
CA ARG A 217 14.27 18.05 -11.86
C ARG A 217 12.87 17.53 -12.18
N CYS A 218 11.93 17.72 -11.25
CA CYS A 218 10.51 17.42 -11.47
C CYS A 218 9.87 18.33 -12.53
N GLN A 219 10.31 19.59 -12.68
CA GLN A 219 9.82 20.51 -13.72
C GLN A 219 10.16 20.03 -15.14
N THR A 220 11.37 19.48 -15.36
CA THR A 220 11.80 18.97 -16.68
C THR A 220 10.90 17.86 -17.22
N GLU A 221 10.28 17.06 -16.34
CA GLU A 221 9.34 15.99 -16.70
C GLU A 221 7.90 16.52 -16.83
N TYR A 222 7.54 17.45 -15.95
CA TYR A 222 6.28 18.18 -16.03
C TYR A 222 6.11 18.87 -17.39
N GLU A 223 7.16 19.49 -17.92
CA GLU A 223 7.14 20.14 -19.24
C GLU A 223 6.84 19.15 -20.38
N GLN A 224 7.25 17.88 -20.25
CA GLN A 224 7.00 16.82 -21.22
C GLN A 224 5.61 16.17 -21.12
N ARG A 225 4.80 16.50 -20.09
CA ARG A 225 3.49 15.87 -19.79
C ARG A 225 2.55 15.71 -21.00
N GLY A 226 2.52 16.70 -21.90
CA GLY A 226 1.65 16.71 -23.08
C GLY A 226 2.04 15.69 -24.17
N VAL A 227 3.33 15.32 -24.24
CA VAL A 227 3.84 14.25 -25.10
C VAL A 227 3.72 12.92 -24.36
N ALA A 228 4.18 12.85 -23.11
CA ALA A 228 4.26 11.62 -22.34
C ALA A 228 2.88 10.94 -22.16
N VAL A 229 1.83 11.73 -21.91
CA VAL A 229 0.44 11.23 -21.78
C VAL A 229 -0.16 10.66 -23.08
N ARG A 230 0.50 10.91 -24.22
CA ARG A 230 0.17 10.40 -25.57
C ARG A 230 1.25 9.43 -26.12
N GLY A 231 2.26 9.11 -25.32
CA GLY A 231 3.35 8.22 -25.69
C GLY A 231 2.90 6.76 -25.83
N ASP A 232 3.87 5.89 -26.07
CA ASP A 232 3.68 4.43 -26.03
C ASP A 232 3.44 3.92 -24.59
N ALA A 233 3.27 2.60 -24.43
CA ALA A 233 3.02 1.99 -23.13
C ALA A 233 4.16 2.16 -22.11
N GLU A 234 5.42 2.19 -22.55
CA GLU A 234 6.58 2.40 -21.66
C GLU A 234 6.69 3.86 -21.23
N THR A 235 6.55 4.81 -22.17
CA THR A 235 6.51 6.25 -21.85
C THR A 235 5.36 6.56 -20.90
N GLN A 236 4.15 6.02 -21.16
CA GLN A 236 3.01 6.19 -20.26
C GLN A 236 3.29 5.59 -18.87
N LYS A 237 3.88 4.39 -18.78
CA LYS A 237 4.24 3.78 -17.48
C LYS A 237 5.20 4.65 -16.68
N LYS A 238 6.25 5.19 -17.31
CA LYS A 238 7.21 6.12 -16.67
C LYS A 238 6.50 7.40 -16.21
N PHE A 239 5.66 7.98 -17.05
CA PHE A 239 4.84 9.14 -16.70
C PHE A 239 3.89 8.88 -15.53
N HIS A 240 3.25 7.70 -15.45
CA HIS A 240 2.37 7.33 -14.34
C HIS A 240 3.13 7.20 -13.02
N ALA A 241 4.33 6.61 -13.04
CA ALA A 241 5.19 6.53 -11.85
C ALA A 241 5.63 7.92 -11.38
N TYR A 242 6.06 8.79 -12.30
CA TYR A 242 6.36 10.19 -12.01
C TYR A 242 5.17 10.96 -11.41
N VAL A 243 3.96 10.81 -11.98
CA VAL A 243 2.76 11.48 -11.47
C VAL A 243 2.42 11.04 -10.04
N LEU A 244 2.57 9.75 -9.72
CA LEU A 244 2.31 9.23 -8.38
C LEU A 244 3.41 9.65 -7.39
N PHE A 245 4.69 9.64 -7.79
CA PHE A 245 5.78 10.19 -7.00
C PHE A 245 5.58 11.68 -6.70
N LEU A 246 5.11 12.48 -7.66
CA LEU A 246 4.80 13.89 -7.42
C LEU A 246 3.61 14.09 -6.46
N GLY A 247 2.68 13.13 -6.42
CA GLY A 247 1.60 13.06 -5.43
C GLY A 247 2.13 12.81 -4.01
N GLU A 248 2.96 11.79 -3.83
CA GLU A 248 3.64 11.50 -2.55
C GLU A 248 4.51 12.69 -2.11
N LEU A 249 5.26 13.28 -3.03
CA LEU A 249 6.11 14.45 -2.77
C LEU A 249 5.27 15.67 -2.35
N TYR A 250 4.09 15.91 -2.94
CA TYR A 250 3.20 16.98 -2.48
C TYR A 250 2.67 16.74 -1.05
N LEU A 251 2.38 15.49 -0.68
CA LEU A 251 1.92 15.16 0.67
C LEU A 251 3.02 15.29 1.73
N ARG A 252 4.26 14.95 1.37
CA ARG A 252 5.39 14.77 2.31
C ARG A 252 6.44 15.89 2.31
N LEU A 253 6.59 16.66 1.23
CA LEU A 253 7.64 17.68 1.12
C LEU A 253 7.22 18.99 1.80
N GLU A 254 7.80 19.25 2.97
CA GLU A 254 7.48 20.41 3.78
C GLU A 254 8.33 21.65 3.42
N LEU A 255 7.71 22.82 3.54
CA LEU A 255 8.38 24.11 3.49
C LEU A 255 8.34 24.74 4.88
N LYS A 256 9.48 24.69 5.58
CA LYS A 256 9.74 25.51 6.77
C LYS A 256 9.50 26.98 6.45
N SER A 257 8.39 27.52 6.96
CA SER A 257 8.05 28.94 6.91
C SER A 257 8.72 29.66 8.08
N ALA A 258 9.31 30.84 7.83
CA ALA A 258 9.99 31.61 8.88
C ALA A 258 9.05 32.18 9.96
N LYS A 259 7.72 32.12 9.77
CA LYS A 259 6.69 32.70 10.66
C LYS A 259 5.36 31.94 10.67
N GLY A 260 5.38 30.61 10.50
CA GLY A 260 4.15 29.80 10.52
C GLY A 260 4.42 28.29 10.52
N PRO A 261 3.35 27.47 10.58
CA PRO A 261 3.47 26.02 10.41
C PRO A 261 4.09 25.65 9.05
N PRO A 262 4.66 24.45 8.91
CA PRO A 262 5.19 23.99 7.62
C PRO A 262 4.09 23.98 6.56
N SER A 263 4.36 24.59 5.40
CA SER A 263 3.42 24.64 4.28
C SER A 263 3.79 23.63 3.19
N ARG A 264 2.82 23.22 2.37
CA ARG A 264 3.05 22.38 1.18
C ARG A 264 3.47 23.23 -0.02
N ALA A 265 4.15 22.60 -0.97
CA ALA A 265 4.64 23.27 -2.17
C ALA A 265 3.48 23.69 -3.10
N GLU A 266 3.14 24.98 -3.14
CA GLU A 266 2.09 25.53 -4.03
C GLU A 266 2.35 25.23 -5.52
N ILE A 267 3.63 25.16 -5.92
CA ILE A 267 4.02 24.75 -7.28
C ILE A 267 3.59 23.31 -7.60
N LEU A 268 3.64 22.40 -6.62
CA LEU A 268 3.16 21.02 -6.78
C LEU A 268 1.63 20.95 -6.77
N LEU A 269 0.94 21.78 -5.98
CA LEU A 269 -0.53 21.91 -6.02
C LEU A 269 -1.03 22.26 -7.42
N THR A 270 -0.40 23.25 -8.08
CA THR A 270 -0.71 23.62 -9.47
C THR A 270 -0.30 22.51 -10.44
N ALA A 271 0.88 21.91 -10.29
CA ALA A 271 1.36 20.84 -11.16
C ALA A 271 0.43 19.62 -11.14
N LEU A 272 -0.03 19.17 -9.97
CA LEU A 272 -0.96 18.04 -9.85
C LEU A 272 -2.30 18.31 -10.55
N ARG A 273 -2.85 19.53 -10.45
CA ARG A 273 -4.05 19.93 -11.21
C ARG A 273 -3.83 19.78 -12.71
N GLU A 274 -2.70 20.24 -13.23
CA GLU A 274 -2.40 20.15 -14.66
C GLU A 274 -2.07 18.73 -15.13
N LEU A 275 -1.40 17.91 -14.31
CA LEU A 275 -1.12 16.51 -14.61
C LEU A 275 -2.41 15.68 -14.68
N MET A 276 -3.35 15.90 -13.76
CA MET A 276 -4.69 15.29 -13.86
C MET A 276 -5.43 15.75 -15.12
N ASN A 277 -5.40 17.04 -15.44
CA ASN A 277 -5.99 17.55 -16.67
C ASN A 277 -5.30 16.98 -17.93
N ALA A 278 -4.01 16.68 -17.90
CA ALA A 278 -3.30 16.00 -18.98
C ALA A 278 -3.77 14.54 -19.13
N LEU A 279 -3.85 13.77 -18.04
CA LEU A 279 -4.38 12.39 -18.03
C LEU A 279 -5.82 12.34 -18.57
N PHE A 280 -6.68 13.24 -18.10
CA PHE A 280 -8.05 13.42 -18.61
C PHE A 280 -8.14 14.07 -20.01
N SER A 281 -7.01 14.40 -20.66
CA SER A 281 -6.96 14.84 -22.07
C SER A 281 -6.63 13.70 -23.05
N ASN A 282 -6.24 12.52 -22.55
CA ASN A 282 -6.10 11.31 -23.33
C ASN A 282 -6.67 10.11 -22.52
N PRO A 283 -8.00 9.88 -22.53
CA PRO A 283 -8.69 8.98 -21.61
C PRO A 283 -8.56 7.49 -21.98
N VAL A 284 -7.33 7.01 -22.17
CA VAL A 284 -7.00 5.58 -22.24
C VAL A 284 -6.93 4.99 -20.83
N ASP A 285 -7.24 3.70 -20.69
CA ASP A 285 -7.40 3.02 -19.41
C ASP A 285 -6.22 3.25 -18.44
N GLY A 286 -4.98 3.17 -18.91
CA GLY A 286 -3.79 3.42 -18.08
C GLY A 286 -3.74 4.83 -17.48
N ASN A 287 -4.01 5.86 -18.30
CA ASN A 287 -4.05 7.25 -17.84
C ASN A 287 -5.18 7.48 -16.83
N LEU A 288 -6.35 6.86 -17.05
CA LEU A 288 -7.49 6.97 -16.14
C LEU A 288 -7.23 6.23 -14.82
N ILE A 289 -6.62 5.05 -14.85
CA ILE A 289 -6.18 4.32 -13.64
C ILE A 289 -5.13 5.13 -12.86
N CYS A 290 -4.19 5.78 -13.55
CA CYS A 290 -3.23 6.69 -12.92
C CYS A 290 -3.93 7.88 -12.23
N ALA A 291 -4.90 8.53 -12.90
CA ALA A 291 -5.67 9.63 -12.32
C ALA A 291 -6.51 9.19 -11.11
N VAL A 292 -7.12 7.99 -11.16
CA VAL A 292 -7.84 7.41 -10.01
C VAL A 292 -6.90 7.11 -8.84
N LYS A 293 -5.70 6.57 -9.11
CA LYS A 293 -4.68 6.34 -8.06
C LYS A 293 -4.23 7.65 -7.41
N LEU A 294 -3.91 8.68 -8.22
CA LEU A 294 -3.51 9.99 -7.69
C LEU A 294 -4.63 10.62 -6.85
N LEU A 295 -5.87 10.64 -7.34
CA LEU A 295 -6.98 11.22 -6.57
C LEU A 295 -7.31 10.42 -5.31
N LYS A 296 -7.09 9.11 -5.27
CA LYS A 296 -7.17 8.34 -4.01
C LYS A 296 -6.05 8.69 -3.03
N LEU A 297 -4.86 9.01 -3.51
CA LEU A 297 -3.71 9.39 -2.69
C LEU A 297 -3.85 10.82 -2.13
N THR A 298 -4.15 11.80 -2.99
CA THR A 298 -4.07 13.22 -2.65
C THR A 298 -5.43 13.95 -2.60
N GLY A 299 -6.54 13.32 -3.02
CA GLY A 299 -7.80 14.00 -3.30
C GLY A 299 -8.39 14.78 -2.14
N SER A 300 -8.40 14.21 -0.93
CA SER A 300 -8.87 14.89 0.28
C SER A 300 -8.08 16.16 0.58
N VAL A 301 -6.75 16.06 0.60
CA VAL A 301 -5.82 17.20 0.88
C VAL A 301 -5.90 18.26 -0.22
N LEU A 302 -6.02 17.86 -1.48
CA LEU A 302 -6.23 18.77 -2.61
C LEU A 302 -7.57 19.52 -2.49
N GLU A 303 -8.65 18.83 -2.16
CA GLU A 303 -9.98 19.45 -2.04
C GLU A 303 -10.05 20.44 -0.87
N ASP A 304 -9.45 20.12 0.27
CA ASP A 304 -9.37 21.06 1.41
C ASP A 304 -8.55 22.30 1.03
N THR A 305 -7.34 22.11 0.47
CA THR A 305 -6.44 23.22 0.06
C THR A 305 -7.08 24.12 -1.01
N TRP A 306 -7.89 23.55 -1.90
CA TRP A 306 -8.64 24.32 -2.90
C TRP A 306 -9.85 25.03 -2.31
N LYS A 307 -10.59 24.43 -1.36
CA LYS A 307 -11.67 25.12 -0.62
C LYS A 307 -11.13 26.30 0.19
N GLU A 308 -10.04 26.11 0.93
CA GLU A 308 -9.36 27.16 1.71
C GLU A 308 -8.88 28.32 0.82
N SER A 309 -8.40 28.02 -0.40
CA SER A 309 -7.99 29.04 -1.38
C SER A 309 -9.12 29.51 -2.32
N GLY A 310 -10.38 29.14 -2.06
CA GLY A 310 -11.55 29.61 -2.81
C GLY A 310 -11.69 29.09 -4.25
N LYS A 311 -11.01 27.99 -4.61
CA LYS A 311 -10.94 27.43 -5.96
C LYS A 311 -11.88 26.25 -6.14
N SER A 312 -12.70 26.26 -7.19
CA SER A 312 -13.57 25.14 -7.60
C SER A 312 -12.82 24.05 -8.39
N ASP A 313 -11.52 23.86 -8.13
CA ASP A 313 -10.66 23.02 -8.96
C ASP A 313 -11.00 21.52 -8.82
N MET A 314 -11.49 21.07 -7.66
CA MET A 314 -12.00 19.69 -7.52
C MET A 314 -13.34 19.48 -8.25
N ASP A 315 -14.19 20.51 -8.34
CA ASP A 315 -15.46 20.42 -9.06
C ASP A 315 -15.26 20.34 -10.57
N GLN A 316 -14.32 21.11 -11.11
CA GLN A 316 -13.87 21.00 -12.50
C GLN A 316 -13.30 19.60 -12.81
N ILE A 317 -12.54 19.02 -11.88
CA ILE A 317 -11.97 17.66 -12.01
C ILE A 317 -13.08 16.60 -12.01
N VAL A 318 -14.08 16.70 -11.11
CA VAL A 318 -15.20 15.74 -11.07
C VAL A 318 -16.12 15.87 -12.27
N GLN A 319 -16.49 17.09 -12.69
CA GLN A 319 -17.26 17.30 -13.91
C GLN A 319 -16.54 16.70 -15.15
N ARG A 320 -15.21 16.77 -15.17
CA ARG A 320 -14.39 16.16 -16.23
C ARG A 320 -14.37 14.62 -16.15
N ILE A 321 -14.41 14.05 -14.95
CA ILE A 321 -14.57 12.60 -14.73
C ILE A 321 -15.95 12.13 -15.21
N GLU A 322 -17.02 12.85 -14.88
CA GLU A 322 -18.39 12.55 -15.30
C GLU A 322 -18.53 12.54 -16.83
N ASN A 323 -18.03 13.59 -17.50
CA ASN A 323 -17.99 13.65 -18.96
C ASN A 323 -17.21 12.48 -19.59
N ILE A 324 -16.11 12.04 -18.97
CA ILE A 324 -15.34 10.87 -19.44
C ILE A 324 -16.13 9.56 -19.25
N VAL A 325 -16.86 9.40 -18.15
CA VAL A 325 -17.72 8.22 -17.93
C VAL A 325 -18.83 8.15 -18.99
N LEU A 326 -19.38 9.29 -19.40
CA LEU A 326 -20.36 9.37 -20.49
C LEU A 326 -19.70 9.08 -21.86
N ASP A 327 -18.78 9.93 -22.30
CA ASP A 327 -18.38 10.04 -23.71
C ASP A 327 -17.21 9.13 -24.11
N ALA A 328 -16.29 8.82 -23.18
CA ALA A 328 -15.03 8.16 -23.55
C ALA A 328 -15.21 6.65 -23.82
N GLN A 329 -14.40 6.11 -24.74
CA GLN A 329 -14.37 4.69 -25.09
C GLN A 329 -13.32 3.93 -24.25
N CYS A 330 -13.37 4.10 -22.92
CA CYS A 330 -12.56 3.38 -21.95
C CYS A 330 -13.30 2.14 -21.39
N SER A 331 -12.55 1.19 -20.82
CA SER A 331 -13.09 -0.09 -20.35
C SER A 331 -14.16 0.07 -19.27
N ARG A 332 -15.16 -0.82 -19.26
CA ARG A 332 -16.30 -0.77 -18.33
C ARG A 332 -15.85 -0.69 -16.86
N ASP A 333 -14.82 -1.44 -16.49
CA ASP A 333 -14.36 -1.50 -15.11
C ASP A 333 -13.55 -0.24 -14.73
N VAL A 334 -12.93 0.45 -15.71
CA VAL A 334 -12.34 1.79 -15.53
C VAL A 334 -13.43 2.84 -15.37
N LYS A 335 -14.52 2.79 -16.15
CA LYS A 335 -15.71 3.62 -15.90
C LYS A 335 -16.29 3.39 -14.50
N GLN A 336 -16.32 2.14 -14.04
CA GLN A 336 -16.75 1.82 -12.68
C GLN A 336 -15.79 2.36 -11.60
N MET A 337 -14.46 2.32 -11.82
CA MET A 337 -13.47 2.95 -10.93
C MET A 337 -13.66 4.48 -10.84
N LEU A 338 -13.96 5.13 -11.96
CA LEU A 338 -14.27 6.56 -12.02
C LEU A 338 -15.58 6.89 -11.28
N LEU A 339 -16.64 6.10 -11.45
CA LEU A 339 -17.88 6.26 -10.68
C LEU A 339 -17.64 6.09 -9.17
N ARG A 340 -16.90 5.05 -8.75
CA ARG A 340 -16.50 4.86 -7.34
C ARG A 340 -15.64 6.01 -6.78
N LEU A 341 -14.97 6.78 -7.64
CA LEU A 341 -14.21 7.96 -7.22
C LEU A 341 -15.11 9.18 -6.98
N VAL A 342 -16.16 9.36 -7.79
CA VAL A 342 -17.20 10.38 -7.55
C VAL A 342 -17.99 10.04 -6.27
N GLU A 343 -18.35 8.78 -6.07
CA GLU A 343 -18.93 8.28 -4.81
C GLU A 343 -18.01 8.57 -3.62
N LEU A 344 -16.73 8.21 -3.70
CA LEU A 344 -15.74 8.46 -2.64
C LEU A 344 -15.65 9.95 -2.27
N ARG A 345 -15.65 10.85 -3.25
CA ARG A 345 -15.71 12.30 -2.99
C ARG A 345 -17.01 12.70 -2.28
N SER A 346 -18.16 12.17 -2.72
CA SER A 346 -19.45 12.46 -2.09
C SER A 346 -19.50 12.04 -0.62
N SER A 347 -18.78 10.97 -0.26
CA SER A 347 -18.57 10.51 1.12
C SER A 347 -17.39 11.20 1.83
N ASN A 348 -17.08 12.46 1.49
CA ASN A 348 -15.96 13.25 2.04
C ASN A 348 -14.61 12.52 2.04
N TRP A 349 -14.31 11.80 0.95
CA TRP A 349 -13.12 10.95 0.81
C TRP A 349 -13.00 9.81 1.84
N GLY A 350 -14.14 9.36 2.38
CA GLY A 350 -14.21 8.34 3.44
C GLY A 350 -13.97 8.88 4.85
N ARG A 351 -13.85 10.21 5.01
CA ARG A 351 -13.58 10.84 6.30
C ARG A 351 -14.86 10.99 7.12
N VAL A 352 -15.03 10.12 8.12
CA VAL A 352 -16.02 10.31 9.19
C VAL A 352 -15.65 11.57 9.97
N HIS A 353 -16.61 12.45 10.23
CA HIS A 353 -16.39 13.62 11.09
C HIS A 353 -16.23 13.17 12.54
N ALA A 354 -15.06 13.39 13.14
CA ALA A 354 -14.75 12.93 14.50
C ALA A 354 -15.76 13.40 15.56
N ALA A 355 -16.41 14.56 15.38
CA ALA A 355 -17.49 15.03 16.25
C ALA A 355 -18.65 14.02 16.37
N ALA A 356 -19.00 13.32 15.29
CA ALA A 356 -20.07 12.32 15.30
C ALA A 356 -19.68 11.01 16.02
N ALA A 357 -18.37 10.77 16.22
CA ALA A 357 -17.86 9.63 17.00
C ALA A 357 -17.62 10.00 18.47
N ALA A 358 -17.22 11.25 18.75
CA ALA A 358 -17.03 11.76 20.11
C ALA A 358 -18.34 12.05 20.85
N ASP A 359 -19.39 12.49 20.12
CA ASP A 359 -20.74 12.70 20.65
C ASP A 359 -21.66 11.45 20.46
N ALA A 360 -21.07 10.28 20.17
CA ALA A 360 -21.80 9.02 20.17
C ALA A 360 -22.07 8.57 21.61
N THR A 361 -23.34 8.42 21.96
CA THR A 361 -23.80 7.95 23.28
C THR A 361 -24.94 6.93 23.09
N PRO A 362 -25.27 6.11 24.11
CA PRO A 362 -26.40 5.19 24.05
C PRO A 362 -27.74 5.84 23.67
N ASP A 363 -27.93 7.12 24.00
CA ASP A 363 -29.14 7.89 23.70
C ASP A 363 -29.16 8.47 22.26
N ASN A 364 -28.01 8.52 21.57
CA ASN A 364 -27.81 9.31 20.34
C ASN A 364 -27.43 8.47 19.10
N ASP A 365 -26.74 7.34 19.27
CA ASP A 365 -26.46 6.39 18.18
C ASP A 365 -27.12 5.01 18.43
N PRO A 366 -28.12 4.58 17.64
CA PRO A 366 -28.71 3.24 17.79
C PRO A 366 -27.73 2.09 17.47
N ASN A 367 -26.57 2.37 16.87
CA ASN A 367 -25.49 1.41 16.66
C ASN A 367 -24.37 1.50 17.73
N TYR A 368 -24.50 2.31 18.78
CA TYR A 368 -23.47 2.48 19.82
C TYR A 368 -22.96 1.14 20.36
N PHE A 369 -23.89 0.30 20.84
CA PHE A 369 -23.62 -1.06 21.33
C PHE A 369 -23.10 -2.06 20.29
N MET A 370 -23.18 -1.75 18.99
CA MET A 370 -22.62 -2.57 17.90
C MET A 370 -21.19 -2.16 17.54
N ASN A 371 -20.72 -1.01 18.04
CA ASN A 371 -19.40 -0.44 17.78
C ASN A 371 -18.44 -0.59 18.98
N GLU A 372 -18.93 -0.97 20.16
CA GLU A 372 -18.10 -1.25 21.33
C GLU A 372 -17.33 -2.58 21.21
N PRO A 373 -16.15 -2.71 21.88
CA PRO A 373 -15.43 -3.98 21.94
C PRO A 373 -16.25 -5.07 22.66
N THR A 374 -16.20 -6.30 22.16
CA THR A 374 -16.64 -7.47 22.91
C THR A 374 -15.52 -7.93 23.82
N PHE A 375 -15.75 -7.87 25.13
CA PHE A 375 -14.82 -8.36 26.14
C PHE A 375 -15.12 -9.84 26.45
N TYR A 376 -14.18 -10.52 27.11
CA TYR A 376 -14.32 -11.93 27.49
C TYR A 376 -14.01 -12.08 28.97
N THR A 377 -14.86 -12.82 29.69
CA THR A 377 -14.60 -13.22 31.07
C THR A 377 -13.48 -14.28 31.13
N ALA A 378 -12.98 -14.59 32.34
CA ALA A 378 -11.88 -15.54 32.52
C ALA A 378 -12.19 -16.98 32.04
N ASP A 379 -13.46 -17.36 31.98
CA ASP A 379 -13.96 -18.62 31.39
C ASP A 379 -14.13 -18.58 29.85
N GLY A 380 -13.86 -17.44 29.22
CA GLY A 380 -13.97 -17.25 27.76
C GLY A 380 -15.38 -16.91 27.27
N THR A 381 -16.31 -16.53 28.15
CA THR A 381 -17.65 -16.10 27.74
C THR A 381 -17.61 -14.64 27.26
N PRO A 382 -18.06 -14.33 26.02
CA PRO A 382 -18.13 -12.96 25.53
C PRO A 382 -19.21 -12.14 26.25
N PHE A 383 -18.93 -10.87 26.51
CA PHE A 383 -19.88 -9.90 27.05
C PHE A 383 -19.64 -8.49 26.48
N THR A 384 -20.66 -7.64 26.57
CA THR A 384 -20.78 -6.34 25.88
C THR A 384 -21.55 -5.34 26.74
N ALA A 385 -21.51 -4.03 26.45
CA ALA A 385 -22.31 -3.04 27.17
C ALA A 385 -23.84 -3.17 27.02
N ALA A 386 -24.33 -4.14 26.23
CA ALA A 386 -25.74 -4.52 26.20
C ALA A 386 -26.12 -5.49 27.33
N ASP A 387 -25.14 -6.12 28.00
CA ASP A 387 -25.35 -7.08 29.08
C ASP A 387 -25.51 -6.37 30.45
N PRO A 388 -26.51 -6.72 31.28
CA PRO A 388 -26.75 -6.02 32.56
C PRO A 388 -25.55 -6.07 33.53
N GLU A 389 -24.74 -7.12 33.46
CA GLU A 389 -23.57 -7.34 34.33
C GLU A 389 -22.27 -6.74 33.76
N TYR A 390 -22.33 -5.99 32.63
CA TYR A 390 -21.14 -5.44 31.97
C TYR A 390 -20.24 -4.64 32.91
N SER A 391 -20.82 -3.72 33.69
CA SER A 391 -20.05 -2.85 34.59
C SER A 391 -19.37 -3.61 35.74
N GLU A 392 -19.88 -4.78 36.12
CA GLU A 392 -19.31 -5.61 37.20
C GLU A 392 -18.16 -6.46 36.65
N LYS A 393 -18.38 -7.13 35.51
CA LYS A 393 -17.37 -7.92 34.79
C LYS A 393 -16.21 -7.07 34.23
N TYR A 394 -16.48 -5.83 33.83
CA TYR A 394 -15.43 -4.91 33.35
C TYR A 394 -14.55 -4.43 34.52
N GLN A 395 -15.14 -4.18 35.69
CA GLN A 395 -14.38 -3.87 36.90
C GLN A 395 -13.55 -5.07 37.36
N GLU A 396 -14.09 -6.30 37.31
CA GLU A 396 -13.34 -7.55 37.59
C GLU A 396 -12.14 -7.79 36.66
N ILE A 397 -12.12 -7.17 35.47
CA ILE A 397 -10.94 -7.18 34.59
C ILE A 397 -9.90 -6.16 35.08
N LEU A 398 -10.31 -4.91 35.33
CA LEU A 398 -9.41 -3.86 35.82
C LEU A 398 -8.77 -4.22 37.16
N ASP A 399 -9.57 -4.62 38.15
CA ASP A 399 -9.14 -5.03 39.49
C ASP A 399 -8.14 -6.21 39.46
N ARG A 400 -8.06 -6.94 38.33
CA ARG A 400 -7.16 -8.08 38.10
C ARG A 400 -5.96 -7.74 37.19
N GLU A 401 -6.00 -6.64 36.46
CA GLU A 401 -4.81 -6.07 35.79
C GLU A 401 -3.93 -5.34 36.81
N ASP A 402 -4.52 -4.64 37.78
CA ASP A 402 -3.83 -4.02 38.93
C ASP A 402 -3.03 -5.04 39.76
N ASP A 403 -3.57 -6.26 39.94
CA ASP A 403 -2.94 -7.38 40.65
C ASP A 403 -1.75 -8.00 39.88
N TYR A 404 -1.63 -7.73 38.58
CA TYR A 404 -0.56 -8.24 37.70
C TYR A 404 0.49 -7.18 37.37
N PHE A 405 0.11 -5.91 37.37
CA PHE A 405 0.99 -4.75 37.25
C PHE A 405 0.68 -3.73 38.36
N PRO A 406 1.27 -3.90 39.57
CA PRO A 406 1.18 -2.87 40.60
C PRO A 406 1.74 -1.55 40.07
N GLU A 407 0.93 -0.48 40.04
CA GLU A 407 1.40 0.83 39.58
C GLU A 407 2.62 1.27 40.41
N ALA A 408 3.76 1.44 39.73
CA ALA A 408 5.05 1.76 40.34
C ALA A 408 5.15 3.25 40.71
N ASP A 409 4.19 3.71 41.50
CA ASP A 409 4.06 5.07 41.98
C ASP A 409 5.03 5.30 43.16
N GLU A 410 6.33 5.41 42.88
CA GLU A 410 7.21 6.42 43.52
C GLU A 410 8.59 6.57 42.85
N GLU A 411 8.83 7.80 42.37
CA GLU A 411 10.08 8.58 42.38
C GLU A 411 11.49 7.91 42.27
N ASN A 412 12.27 8.46 41.32
CA ASN A 412 13.73 8.40 41.18
C ASN A 412 14.31 7.19 40.42
N GLY A 413 15.17 7.48 39.43
CA GLY A 413 15.58 6.50 38.42
C GLY A 413 16.84 5.68 38.77
N ASN A 414 16.81 4.40 38.42
CA ASN A 414 18.00 3.55 38.31
C ASN A 414 17.79 2.44 37.26
N GLU A 415 18.50 2.49 36.13
CA GLU A 415 18.57 1.35 35.20
C GLU A 415 19.33 0.18 35.84
N SER A 416 18.74 -1.03 35.85
CA SER A 416 19.50 -2.29 35.95
C SER A 416 18.66 -3.50 35.56
N SER A 417 19.28 -4.46 34.87
CA SER A 417 18.89 -5.88 34.82
C SER A 417 17.51 -6.27 34.26
N PHE A 418 17.35 -6.21 32.95
CA PHE A 418 16.78 -7.37 32.25
C PHE A 418 17.87 -8.45 32.20
N ASN A 419 17.75 -9.51 33.01
CA ASN A 419 18.59 -10.71 33.01
C ASN A 419 17.94 -11.75 33.95
N ASP A 420 16.90 -12.46 33.48
CA ASP A 420 16.36 -13.70 34.07
C ASP A 420 15.31 -14.36 33.12
N GLU A 421 15.59 -14.41 31.80
CA GLU A 421 14.72 -15.05 30.77
C GLU A 421 15.29 -16.37 30.20
N ASP A 422 16.39 -16.89 30.76
CA ASP A 422 17.07 -18.12 30.28
C ASP A 422 16.65 -19.42 31.01
N GLU A 423 15.76 -19.37 32.01
CA GLU A 423 15.25 -20.58 32.68
C GLU A 423 13.98 -21.11 32.00
N MET A 424 14.11 -22.23 31.28
CA MET A 424 13.01 -22.86 30.55
C MET A 424 12.01 -23.51 31.52
N ASP A 425 10.72 -23.26 31.33
CA ASP A 425 9.65 -23.85 32.14
C ASP A 425 9.73 -25.40 32.16
N PRO A 426 9.76 -26.05 33.35
CA PRO A 426 9.80 -27.50 33.46
C PRO A 426 8.68 -28.25 32.72
N GLU A 427 7.49 -27.67 32.56
CA GLU A 427 6.40 -28.28 31.77
C GLU A 427 6.73 -28.28 30.26
N ILE A 428 7.41 -27.23 29.79
CA ILE A 428 7.89 -27.12 28.40
C ILE A 428 9.05 -28.08 28.15
N GLU A 429 9.96 -28.25 29.10
CA GLU A 429 11.08 -29.21 28.96
C GLU A 429 10.58 -30.66 28.92
N GLU A 430 9.66 -31.09 29.81
CA GLU A 430 9.08 -32.45 29.74
C GLU A 430 8.31 -32.66 28.43
N ALA A 431 7.56 -31.66 27.96
CA ALA A 431 6.86 -31.72 26.68
C ALA A 431 7.82 -31.90 25.49
N PHE A 432 8.98 -31.23 25.52
CA PHE A 432 10.02 -31.33 24.49
C PHE A 432 10.74 -32.69 24.50
N GLU A 433 11.15 -33.20 25.66
CA GLU A 433 11.74 -34.55 25.77
C GLU A 433 10.79 -35.63 25.22
N LYS A 434 9.51 -35.53 25.59
CA LYS A 434 8.44 -36.45 25.17
C LYS A 434 8.22 -36.43 23.66
N PHE A 435 8.29 -35.26 23.02
CA PHE A 435 8.26 -35.13 21.55
C PHE A 435 9.48 -35.75 20.87
N CYS A 436 10.68 -35.58 21.44
CA CYS A 436 11.90 -36.23 20.95
C CYS A 436 11.78 -37.76 21.04
N LEU A 437 11.30 -38.30 22.17
CA LEU A 437 11.12 -39.74 22.38
C LEU A 437 10.03 -40.35 21.47
N GLU A 438 8.95 -39.63 21.18
CA GLU A 438 7.92 -40.12 20.24
C GLU A 438 8.41 -40.09 18.78
N SER A 439 9.16 -39.06 18.38
CA SER A 439 9.72 -38.95 17.03
C SER A 439 10.85 -39.95 16.76
N GLU A 440 11.65 -40.32 17.76
CA GLU A 440 12.56 -41.48 17.71
C GLU A 440 11.80 -42.81 17.54
N ARG A 441 10.74 -43.02 18.33
CA ARG A 441 9.93 -44.27 18.26
C ARG A 441 9.26 -44.45 16.89
N LYS A 442 8.87 -43.37 16.22
CA LYS A 442 8.33 -43.38 14.84
C LYS A 442 9.39 -43.55 13.74
N ARG A 443 10.68 -43.62 14.09
CA ARG A 443 11.81 -43.73 13.14
C ARG A 443 12.57 -45.06 13.19
N ARG A 444 12.15 -46.02 14.02
CA ARG A 444 12.67 -47.40 14.01
C ARG A 444 11.64 -48.32 13.32
N PRO A 445 12.06 -49.19 12.38
CA PRO A 445 11.15 -50.03 11.58
C PRO A 445 10.64 -51.27 12.34
#